data_AF-A0A914PZ94-F1
#
_entry.id   AF-A0A914PZ94-F1
#
_cell.length_a   1.000
_cell.length_b   1.000
_cell.length_c   1.000
_cell.angle_alpha   90.00
_cell.angle_beta   90.00
_cell.angle_gamma   90.00
#
_symmetry.space_group_name_H-M   'P 1'
#
loop_
_entity.id
_entity.type
_entity.pdbx_description
1 polymer ?
#
loop_
_entity_poly.entity_id
_entity_poly.type
_entity_poly.pdbx_seq_one_letter_code
_entity_poly.pdbx_strand_id
1 'polypeptide(L)'
;MRSHLDLLREEYSQLQAKHVDLQRRYDLLAATKRLTSESENDSNKNDDESASNFVQRLVSVVSQLYEKDLYSDITIHVDGRQLRAHKLIIYSRTNYWGDLHDVDNLDLGGLFFYLRLQ
;
A
#
# COMPACT_ATOMS: atom_id res chain seq x y z
N MET A 1 18.81 -24.20 -35.91
CA MET A 1 19.32 -22.81 -35.93
C MET A 1 18.20 -21.93 -35.43
N ARG A 2 18.35 -21.24 -34.28
CA ARG A 2 17.34 -20.27 -33.84
C ARG A 2 17.30 -19.13 -34.87
N SER A 3 16.11 -18.72 -35.30
CA SER A 3 15.99 -17.60 -36.23
C SER A 3 16.47 -16.33 -35.52
N HIS A 4 17.25 -15.50 -36.19
CA HIS A 4 17.69 -14.21 -35.66
C HIS A 4 16.49 -13.35 -35.20
N LEU A 5 15.33 -13.53 -35.85
CA LEU A 5 14.08 -12.89 -35.47
C LEU A 5 13.52 -13.38 -34.13
N ASP A 6 13.69 -14.66 -33.78
CA ASP A 6 13.23 -15.21 -32.51
C ASP A 6 14.06 -14.67 -31.35
N LEU A 7 15.38 -14.57 -31.54
CA LEU A 7 16.28 -13.94 -30.59
C LEU A 7 15.94 -12.46 -30.37
N LEU A 8 15.68 -11.72 -31.44
CA LEU A 8 15.33 -10.30 -31.33
C LEU A 8 13.99 -10.10 -30.61
N ARG A 9 13.01 -10.98 -30.86
CA ARG A 9 11.71 -10.96 -30.18
C ARG A 9 11.85 -11.25 -28.68
N GLU A 10 12.71 -12.21 -28.32
CA GLU A 10 12.98 -12.56 -26.92
C GLU A 10 13.62 -11.39 -26.17
N GLU A 11 14.66 -10.78 -26.74
CA GLU A 11 15.31 -9.60 -26.17
C GLU A 11 14.35 -8.41 -26.03
N TYR A 12 13.50 -8.17 -27.04
CA TYR A 12 12.49 -7.12 -26.99
C TYR A 12 11.45 -7.36 -25.89
N SER A 13 11.00 -8.61 -25.74
CA SER A 13 10.06 -8.99 -24.67
C SER A 13 10.67 -8.79 -23.28
N GLN A 14 11.95 -9.14 -23.11
CA GLN A 14 12.66 -8.92 -21.84
C GLN A 14 12.81 -7.42 -21.54
N LEU A 15 13.15 -6.63 -22.56
CA LEU A 15 13.28 -5.18 -22.41
C LEU A 15 11.95 -4.52 -22.07
N GLN A 16 10.86 -4.94 -22.72
CA GLN A 16 9.51 -4.46 -22.42
C GLN A 16 9.09 -4.79 -20.98
N ALA A 17 9.38 -6.00 -20.51
CA ALA A 17 9.10 -6.38 -19.11
C ALA A 17 9.89 -5.51 -18.11
N LYS A 18 11.18 -5.28 -18.37
CA LYS A 18 12.03 -4.39 -17.55
C LYS A 18 11.51 -2.95 -17.56
N HIS A 19 11.07 -2.46 -18.72
CA HIS A 19 10.52 -1.12 -18.85
C HIS A 19 9.25 -0.94 -18.02
N VAL A 20 8.33 -1.91 -18.07
CA VAL A 20 7.09 -1.88 -17.27
C VAL A 20 7.39 -1.89 -15.76
N ASP A 21 8.33 -2.72 -15.31
CA ASP A 21 8.72 -2.76 -13.89
C ASP A 21 9.39 -1.45 -13.45
N LEU A 22 10.27 -0.89 -14.28
CA LEU A 22 10.91 0.40 -13.99
C LEU A 22 9.90 1.54 -13.91
N GLN A 23 8.96 1.60 -14.85
CA GLN A 23 7.91 2.60 -14.86
C GLN A 23 7.03 2.49 -13.61
N ARG A 24 6.63 1.26 -13.23
CA ARG A 24 5.90 1.03 -11.99
C ARG A 24 6.66 1.54 -10.75
N ARG A 25 7.98 1.27 -10.66
CA ARG A 25 8.80 1.75 -9.54
C ARG A 25 8.94 3.27 -9.53
N TYR A 26 9.07 3.88 -10.71
CA TYR A 26 9.12 5.32 -10.85
C TYR A 26 7.81 5.97 -10.39
N ASP A 27 6.67 5.44 -10.80
CA ASP A 27 5.35 5.96 -10.41
C ASP A 27 5.15 5.91 -8.88
N LEU A 28 5.59 4.82 -8.24
CA LEU A 28 5.61 4.71 -6.78
C LEU A 28 6.51 5.77 -6.13
N LEU A 29 7.74 5.95 -6.63
CA LEU A 29 8.68 6.95 -6.10
C LEU A 29 8.17 8.39 -6.30
N ALA A 30 7.56 8.67 -7.45
CA ALA A 30 6.98 9.96 -7.77
C ALA A 30 5.76 10.26 -6.89
N ALA A 31 4.96 9.25 -6.54
CA ALA A 31 3.88 9.37 -5.57
C ALA A 31 4.43 9.62 -4.15
N THR A 32 5.46 8.88 -3.72
CA THR A 32 6.03 9.03 -2.37
C THR A 32 6.79 10.34 -2.18
N LYS A 33 7.56 10.80 -3.17
CA LYS A 33 8.32 12.06 -3.08
C LYS A 33 7.39 13.25 -2.86
N ARG A 34 6.22 13.24 -3.49
CA ARG A 34 5.17 14.27 -3.35
C ARG A 34 4.43 14.20 -2.01
N LEU A 35 4.50 13.09 -1.28
CA LEU A 35 3.96 12.97 0.08
C LEU A 35 4.94 13.50 1.14
N THR A 36 6.26 13.44 0.88
CA THR A 36 7.30 13.89 1.82
C THR A 36 7.71 15.35 1.67
N SER A 37 7.39 15.98 0.53
CA SER A 37 7.58 17.42 0.34
C SER A 37 6.36 18.18 0.86
N GLU A 38 6.21 18.24 2.18
CA GLU A 38 5.52 19.37 2.79
C GLU A 38 6.42 20.61 2.65
N SER A 39 5.85 21.73 2.21
CA SER A 39 6.50 23.04 2.01
C SER A 39 7.29 23.18 0.70
N GLU A 40 6.65 23.66 -0.36
CA GLU A 40 6.64 25.08 -0.73
C GLU A 40 6.00 25.27 -2.12
N ASN A 41 5.18 26.31 -2.20
CA ASN A 41 4.54 26.91 -3.37
C ASN A 41 5.15 26.53 -4.75
N ASP A 42 4.36 25.92 -5.63
CA ASP A 42 4.24 26.48 -6.97
C ASP A 42 2.89 26.13 -7.61
N SER A 43 2.24 27.17 -8.11
CA SER A 43 0.91 27.13 -8.69
C SER A 43 1.04 26.95 -10.20
N ASN A 44 1.22 25.72 -10.68
CA ASN A 44 1.06 25.47 -12.11
C ASN A 44 0.49 24.09 -12.40
N LYS A 45 -0.80 24.11 -12.73
CA LYS A 45 -1.69 23.00 -13.06
C LYS A 45 -1.17 22.21 -14.27
N ASN A 46 -1.57 20.94 -14.38
CA ASN A 46 -2.55 20.47 -15.38
C ASN A 46 -2.83 18.96 -15.20
N ASP A 47 -4.10 18.65 -14.96
CA ASP A 47 -4.84 17.38 -15.00
C ASP A 47 -4.36 16.14 -14.20
N ASP A 48 -3.07 15.84 -14.16
CA ASP A 48 -2.51 14.69 -13.42
C ASP A 48 -2.43 14.94 -11.89
N GLU A 49 -2.53 16.22 -11.52
CA GLU A 49 -2.58 16.69 -10.14
C GLU A 49 -3.89 16.30 -9.44
N SER A 50 -5.00 16.15 -10.17
CA SER A 50 -6.30 15.78 -9.57
C SER A 50 -6.29 14.36 -9.01
N ALA A 51 -5.71 13.40 -9.74
CA ALA A 51 -5.56 12.03 -9.26
C ALA A 51 -4.53 11.94 -8.12
N SER A 52 -3.40 12.66 -8.24
CA SER A 52 -2.41 12.77 -7.16
C SER A 52 -3.01 13.37 -5.88
N ASN A 53 -3.82 14.42 -6.01
CA ASN A 53 -4.53 15.07 -4.91
C ASN A 53 -5.60 14.15 -4.30
N PHE A 54 -6.29 13.34 -5.12
CA PHE A 54 -7.21 12.31 -4.60
C PHE A 54 -6.47 11.28 -3.74
N VAL A 55 -5.35 10.73 -4.22
CA VAL A 55 -4.55 9.75 -3.45
C VAL A 55 -4.01 10.38 -2.18
N GLN A 56 -3.49 11.61 -2.23
CA GLN A 56 -3.01 12.34 -1.06
C GLN A 56 -4.13 12.58 -0.04
N ARG A 57 -5.30 13.06 -0.49
CA ARG A 57 -6.48 13.25 0.37
C ARG A 57 -6.95 11.94 0.96
N LEU A 58 -7.00 10.87 0.17
CA LEU A 58 -7.40 9.55 0.64
C LEU A 58 -6.44 9.03 1.70
N VAL A 59 -5.13 9.11 1.46
CA VAL A 59 -4.11 8.71 2.45
C VAL A 59 -4.21 9.57 3.71
N SER A 60 -4.45 10.88 3.59
CA SER A 60 -4.65 11.77 4.74
C SER A 60 -5.87 11.36 5.56
N VAL A 61 -7.01 11.13 4.90
CA VAL A 61 -8.25 10.66 5.55
C VAL A 61 -8.04 9.30 6.23
N VAL A 62 -7.44 8.33 5.53
CA VAL A 62 -7.15 7.00 6.10
C VAL A 62 -6.19 7.08 7.27
N SER A 63 -5.18 7.95 7.21
CA SER A 63 -4.24 8.16 8.32
C SER A 63 -4.93 8.79 9.52
N GLN A 64 -5.88 9.70 9.30
CA GLN A 64 -6.69 10.29 10.38
C GLN A 64 -7.64 9.29 11.06
N LEU A 65 -7.96 8.16 10.41
CA LEU A 65 -8.76 7.08 11.00
C LEU A 65 -7.96 6.20 11.97
N TYR A 66 -6.64 6.25 11.95
CA TYR A 66 -5.80 5.44 12.85
C TYR A 66 -6.17 5.66 14.32
N GLU A 67 -6.42 4.56 15.04
CA GLU A 67 -6.83 4.55 16.45
C GLU A 67 -8.07 5.43 16.75
N LYS A 68 -8.96 5.63 15.77
CA LYS A 68 -10.25 6.28 15.97
C LYS A 68 -11.37 5.26 16.06
N ASP A 69 -12.22 5.40 17.07
CA ASP A 69 -13.44 4.58 17.16
C ASP A 69 -14.41 4.79 15.99
N LEU A 70 -14.41 5.99 15.41
CA LEU A 70 -15.28 6.33 14.30
C LEU A 70 -14.96 5.47 13.08
N TYR A 71 -15.99 4.77 12.60
CA TYR A 71 -15.92 3.79 11.50
C TYR A 71 -15.06 2.54 11.78
N SER A 72 -14.52 2.38 12.99
CA SER A 72 -13.79 1.16 13.34
C SER A 72 -14.76 -0.01 13.50
N ASP A 73 -14.49 -1.08 12.77
CA ASP A 73 -15.31 -2.29 12.67
C ASP A 73 -14.58 -3.54 13.19
N ILE A 74 -13.36 -3.37 13.74
CA ILE A 74 -12.60 -4.42 14.41
C ILE A 74 -11.72 -3.86 15.53
N THR A 75 -11.62 -4.59 16.65
CA THR A 75 -10.67 -4.32 17.74
C THR A 75 -9.54 -5.33 17.68
N ILE A 76 -8.29 -4.85 17.73
CA ILE A 76 -7.11 -5.71 17.75
C ILE A 76 -6.45 -5.61 19.11
N HIS A 77 -6.28 -6.74 19.78
CA HIS A 77 -5.58 -6.87 21.05
C HIS A 77 -4.14 -7.31 20.78
N VAL A 78 -3.19 -6.49 21.21
CA VAL A 78 -1.74 -6.76 21.05
C VAL A 78 -1.02 -6.40 22.34
N ASP A 79 -0.33 -7.35 22.95
CA ASP A 79 0.48 -7.14 24.17
C ASP A 79 -0.27 -6.38 25.29
N GLY A 80 -1.54 -6.72 25.49
CA GLY A 80 -2.40 -6.09 26.50
C GLY A 80 -2.94 -4.70 26.12
N ARG A 81 -2.63 -4.19 24.92
CA ARG A 81 -3.20 -2.96 24.35
C ARG A 81 -4.36 -3.29 23.41
N GLN A 82 -5.32 -2.39 23.34
CA GLN A 82 -6.45 -2.45 22.40
C GLN A 82 -6.27 -1.39 21.33
N LEU A 83 -6.36 -1.79 20.07
CA LEU A 83 -6.25 -0.92 18.90
C LEU A 83 -7.57 -0.97 18.13
N ARG A 84 -8.11 0.20 17.82
CA ARG A 84 -9.31 0.35 16.99
C ARG A 84 -8.88 0.47 15.54
N ALA A 85 -9.39 -0.43 14.70
CA ALA A 85 -8.95 -0.58 13.32
C ALA A 85 -10.14 -0.80 12.37
N HIS A 86 -9.81 -0.81 11.08
CA HIS A 86 -10.76 -0.81 9.97
C HIS A 86 -10.46 -2.00 9.05
N LYS A 87 -11.41 -2.93 8.90
CA LYS A 87 -11.29 -4.13 8.04
C LYS A 87 -10.91 -3.77 6.62
N LEU A 88 -11.51 -2.69 6.08
CA LEU A 88 -11.18 -2.14 4.76
C LEU A 88 -9.67 -1.87 4.61
N ILE A 89 -9.07 -1.22 5.61
CA ILE A 89 -7.65 -0.86 5.58
C ILE A 89 -6.77 -2.11 5.70
N ILE A 90 -7.17 -3.06 6.54
CA ILE A 90 -6.47 -4.35 6.69
C ILE A 90 -6.45 -5.10 5.35
N TYR A 91 -7.60 -5.26 4.68
CA TYR A 91 -7.70 -5.91 3.38
C TYR A 91 -6.90 -5.18 2.29
N SER A 92 -6.86 -3.85 2.30
CA SER A 92 -6.08 -3.09 1.33
C SER A 92 -4.56 -3.28 1.47
N ARG A 93 -4.06 -3.62 2.66
CA ARG A 93 -2.61 -3.75 2.94
C ARG A 93 -2.09 -5.16 2.74
N THR A 94 -2.91 -6.18 2.89
CA THR A 94 -2.45 -7.57 2.81
C THR A 94 -3.58 -8.53 2.48
N ASN A 95 -3.24 -9.55 1.68
CA ASN A 95 -4.13 -10.66 1.34
C ASN A 95 -3.97 -11.85 2.29
N TYR A 96 -3.21 -11.69 3.38
CA TYR A 96 -2.95 -12.76 4.35
C TYR A 96 -4.20 -13.14 5.15
N TRP A 97 -5.07 -12.15 5.40
CA TRP A 97 -6.30 -12.39 6.15
C TRP A 97 -7.31 -13.10 5.26
N GLY A 98 -7.99 -14.08 5.86
CA GLY A 98 -9.22 -14.65 5.30
C GLY A 98 -10.39 -13.67 5.48
N ASP A 99 -11.61 -14.20 5.45
CA ASP A 99 -12.80 -13.38 5.68
C ASP A 99 -12.91 -12.96 7.15
N LEU A 100 -12.78 -11.65 7.38
CA LEU A 100 -12.95 -10.95 8.64
C LEU A 100 -14.36 -10.34 8.79
N HIS A 101 -15.33 -10.63 7.90
CA HIS A 101 -16.64 -9.97 7.94
C HIS A 101 -17.32 -10.11 9.31
N ASP A 102 -17.34 -11.31 9.87
CA ASP A 102 -17.95 -11.65 11.17
C ASP A 102 -16.98 -11.55 12.36
N VAL A 103 -15.76 -11.04 12.14
CA VAL A 103 -14.73 -10.94 13.19
C VAL A 103 -14.68 -9.52 13.75
N ASP A 104 -15.14 -9.35 14.99
CA ASP A 104 -15.15 -8.03 15.65
C ASP A 104 -13.94 -7.81 16.57
N ASN A 105 -13.29 -8.89 17.01
CA ASN A 105 -12.14 -8.85 17.90
C ASN A 105 -11.05 -9.81 17.43
N LEU A 106 -9.82 -9.34 17.40
CA LEU A 106 -8.65 -10.09 16.95
C LEU A 106 -7.56 -10.03 18.01
N ASP A 107 -7.13 -11.18 18.53
CA ASP A 107 -6.04 -11.26 19.50
C ASP A 107 -4.74 -11.72 18.82
N LEU A 108 -3.70 -10.91 18.93
CA LEU A 108 -2.36 -11.16 18.39
C LEU A 108 -1.31 -11.44 19.47
N GLY A 109 -1.70 -11.58 20.74
CA GLY A 109 -0.76 -11.75 21.86
C GLY A 109 0.20 -12.94 21.76
N GLY A 110 -0.13 -13.97 20.97
CA GLY A 110 0.74 -15.15 20.78
C GLY A 110 1.92 -14.96 19.81
N LEU A 111 1.92 -13.91 18.98
CA LEU A 111 2.86 -13.76 17.87
C LEU A 111 4.27 -13.36 18.33
N PHE A 112 4.37 -12.52 19.36
CA PHE A 112 5.67 -12.11 19.93
C PHE A 112 6.35 -13.21 20.75
N PHE A 113 5.58 -14.10 21.38
CA PHE A 113 6.16 -15.25 22.09
C PHE A 113 6.89 -16.19 21.12
N TYR A 114 6.35 -16.39 19.92
CA TYR A 114 6.95 -17.29 18.93
C TYR A 114 8.23 -16.70 18.30
N LEU A 115 8.26 -15.39 18.03
CA LEU A 115 9.42 -14.70 17.45
C LEU A 115 10.59 -14.49 18.44
N ARG A 116 10.34 -14.58 19.76
CA ARG A 116 11.38 -14.43 20.79
C ARG A 116 12.08 -15.74 21.15
N LEU A 117 11.53 -16.88 20.71
CA LEU A 117 12.04 -18.23 20.97
C LEU A 117 12.84 -18.80 19.78
N GLN A 118 13.12 -17.99 18.76
CA GLN A 118 13.92 -18.34 17.58
C GLN A 118 15.12 -17.40 17.46
#